data_AF-A0A7C1Y522-F1
#
_entry.id   AF-A0A7C1Y522-F1
#
_cell.length_a   1.000
_cell.length_b   1.000
_cell.length_c   1.000
_cell.angle_alpha   90.00
_cell.angle_beta   90.00
_cell.angle_gamma   90.00
#
_symmetry.space_group_name_H-M   'P 1'
#
loop_
_entity.id
_entity.type
_entity.pdbx_description
1 polymer ?
#
loop_
_entity_poly.entity_id
_entity_poly.type
_entity_poly.pdbx_seq_one_letter_code
_entity_poly.pdbx_strand_id
1 'polypeptide(L)'
;MPPSDAEQDPPGQGIAITAEALYLTNLMLLPVVAFVILMTCWWLWRKKVPPLARCHLAQTVSASLWGGLVLVVINALIILLGGYDSPGVWLFVILYFTVVHSSFILLGTLGLARAMAGKPYRYPLVGRSCPEFGL
;
A
#
# COMPACT_ATOMS: atom_id res chain seq x y z
N MET A 1 -28.23 -2.46 -34.34
CA MET A 1 -27.89 -2.15 -32.95
C MET A 1 -26.49 -1.59 -32.97
N PRO A 2 -26.27 -0.28 -32.73
CA PRO A 2 -24.90 0.20 -32.56
C PRO A 2 -24.27 -0.57 -31.39
N PRO A 3 -22.95 -0.81 -31.40
CA PRO A 3 -22.30 -1.39 -30.25
C PRO A 3 -22.65 -0.52 -29.03
N SER A 4 -23.31 -1.14 -28.04
CA SER A 4 -23.45 -0.61 -26.69
C SER A 4 -22.14 0.05 -26.32
N ASP A 5 -22.17 1.29 -25.84
CA ASP A 5 -21.02 1.96 -25.23
C ASP A 5 -20.38 0.97 -24.27
N ALA A 6 -19.32 0.29 -24.74
CA ALA A 6 -18.66 -0.73 -23.96
C ALA A 6 -18.20 -0.05 -22.69
N GLU A 7 -18.48 -0.66 -21.54
CA GLU A 7 -18.09 -0.23 -20.20
C GLU A 7 -16.61 0.19 -20.20
N GLN A 8 -16.33 1.46 -20.50
CA GLN A 8 -14.98 1.96 -20.54
C GLN A 8 -14.58 2.18 -19.09
N ASP A 9 -13.67 1.35 -18.60
CA ASP A 9 -13.10 1.49 -17.28
C ASP A 9 -12.67 2.95 -17.04
N PRO A 10 -13.01 3.54 -15.88
CA PRO A 10 -12.53 4.85 -15.47
C PRO A 10 -11.06 5.10 -15.81
N PRO A 11 -10.71 6.30 -16.29
CA PRO A 11 -9.36 6.61 -16.73
C PRO A 11 -8.36 6.38 -15.58
N GLY A 12 -7.38 5.52 -15.83
CA GLY A 12 -6.32 5.18 -14.86
C GLY A 12 -6.65 4.01 -13.92
N GLN A 13 -7.80 3.35 -14.08
CA GLN A 13 -8.16 2.18 -13.26
C GLN A 13 -7.13 1.05 -13.32
N GLY A 14 -6.64 0.69 -14.51
CA GLY A 14 -5.59 -0.34 -14.63
C GLY A 14 -4.33 -0.01 -13.83
N ILE A 15 -3.88 1.25 -13.87
CA ILE A 15 -2.70 1.71 -13.09
C ILE A 15 -2.99 1.67 -11.58
N ALA A 16 -4.21 2.05 -11.16
CA ALA A 16 -4.62 1.94 -9.77
C ALA A 16 -4.58 0.49 -9.27
N ILE A 17 -5.11 -0.46 -10.05
CA ILE A 17 -5.09 -1.89 -9.75
C ILE A 17 -3.64 -2.39 -9.65
N THR A 18 -2.78 -2.04 -10.62
CA THR A 18 -1.37 -2.44 -10.59
C THR A 18 -0.63 -1.88 -9.37
N ALA A 19 -0.93 -0.65 -8.95
CA ALA A 19 -0.30 -0.05 -7.78
C ALA A 19 -0.66 -0.80 -6.49
N GLU A 20 -1.94 -1.10 -6.29
CA GLU A 20 -2.43 -1.87 -5.14
C GLU A 20 -1.90 -3.32 -5.16
N ALA A 21 -1.83 -3.94 -6.33
CA ALA A 21 -1.24 -5.26 -6.50
C ALA A 21 0.26 -5.28 -6.18
N LEU A 22 1.03 -4.27 -6.62
CA LEU A 22 2.45 -4.12 -6.27
C LEU A 22 2.64 -3.92 -4.77
N TYR A 23 1.76 -3.16 -4.13
CA TYR A 23 1.77 -2.99 -2.68
C TYR A 23 1.53 -4.32 -1.94
N LEU A 24 0.51 -5.09 -2.31
CA LEU A 24 0.26 -6.42 -1.73
C LEU A 24 1.41 -7.40 -2.03
N THR A 25 1.96 -7.34 -3.23
CA THR A 25 3.14 -8.15 -3.61
C THR A 25 4.34 -7.80 -2.74
N ASN A 26 4.56 -6.52 -2.42
CA ASN A 26 5.60 -6.07 -1.50
C ASN A 26 5.38 -6.60 -0.07
N LEU A 27 4.14 -6.74 0.38
CA LEU A 27 3.87 -7.31 1.70
C LEU A 27 4.06 -8.83 1.74
N MET A 28 3.64 -9.55 0.70
CA MET A 28 3.47 -11.01 0.79
C MET A 28 4.54 -11.84 0.06
N LEU A 29 5.05 -11.38 -1.08
CA LEU A 29 5.81 -12.24 -2.01
C LEU A 29 7.22 -11.73 -2.28
N LEU A 30 7.35 -10.49 -2.73
CA LEU A 30 8.63 -9.90 -3.15
C LEU A 30 8.83 -8.56 -2.43
N PRO A 31 9.13 -8.58 -1.12
CA PRO A 31 9.42 -7.37 -0.38
C PRO A 31 10.63 -6.66 -0.98
N VAL A 32 10.68 -5.34 -0.81
CA VAL A 32 11.73 -4.45 -1.36
C VAL A 32 11.70 -4.35 -2.89
N VAL A 33 11.70 -5.45 -3.64
CA VAL A 33 11.65 -5.44 -5.11
C VAL A 33 10.37 -4.79 -5.60
N ALA A 34 9.21 -5.26 -5.13
CA ALA A 34 7.93 -4.66 -5.51
C ALA A 34 7.80 -3.21 -5.02
N PHE A 35 8.39 -2.87 -3.87
CA PHE A 35 8.46 -1.49 -3.39
C PHE A 35 9.32 -0.59 -4.28
N VAL A 36 10.48 -1.06 -4.75
CA VAL A 36 11.34 -0.30 -5.67
C VAL A 36 10.62 -0.05 -7.00
N ILE A 37 9.91 -1.04 -7.53
CA ILE A 37 9.07 -0.88 -8.72
C ILE A 37 7.99 0.17 -8.46
N LEU A 38 7.26 0.07 -7.36
CA LEU A 38 6.20 1.02 -6.98
C LEU A 38 6.74 2.46 -6.84
N MET A 39 7.87 2.63 -6.17
CA MET A 39 8.55 3.93 -6.02
C MET A 39 8.98 4.53 -7.36
N THR A 40 9.48 3.68 -8.26
CA THR A 40 9.87 4.08 -9.62
C THR A 40 8.65 4.54 -10.42
N CYS A 41 7.55 3.77 -10.39
CA CYS A 41 6.27 4.17 -10.98
C CYS A 41 5.79 5.52 -10.41
N TRP A 42 5.90 5.72 -9.10
CA TRP A 42 5.53 6.99 -8.46
C TRP A 42 6.34 8.17 -8.97
N TRP A 43 7.66 8.08 -9.03
CA TRP A 43 8.46 9.19 -9.53
C TRP A 43 8.21 9.49 -11.01
N LEU A 44 8.06 8.47 -11.84
CA LEU A 44 7.90 8.64 -13.28
C LEU A 44 6.50 9.16 -13.67
N TRP A 45 5.46 8.77 -12.92
CA TRP A 45 4.07 8.91 -13.37
C TRP A 45 3.19 9.81 -12.51
N ARG A 46 3.59 10.20 -11.29
CA ARG A 46 2.77 11.01 -10.35
C ARG A 46 2.16 12.30 -10.91
N LYS A 47 2.72 12.90 -11.98
CA LYS A 47 2.19 14.12 -12.62
C LYS A 47 1.43 13.86 -13.93
N LYS A 48 1.52 12.65 -14.49
CA LYS A 48 1.08 12.31 -15.85
C LYS A 48 -0.18 11.43 -15.86
N VAL A 49 -0.48 10.76 -14.75
CA VAL A 49 -1.60 9.80 -14.67
C VAL A 49 -2.90 10.48 -14.21
N PRO A 50 -4.05 9.90 -14.57
CA PRO A 50 -5.35 10.37 -14.11
C PRO A 50 -5.48 10.43 -12.58
N PRO A 51 -6.41 11.25 -12.06
CA PRO A 51 -6.64 11.44 -10.63
C PRO A 51 -6.76 10.14 -9.82
N LEU A 52 -7.53 9.17 -10.34
CA LEU A 52 -7.78 7.89 -9.68
C LEU A 52 -6.47 7.11 -9.47
N ALA A 53 -5.72 6.90 -10.56
CA ALA A 53 -4.42 6.24 -10.53
C ALA A 53 -3.47 6.96 -9.56
N ARG A 54 -3.41 8.29 -9.62
CA ARG A 54 -2.53 9.10 -8.77
C ARG A 54 -2.85 8.93 -7.29
N CYS A 55 -4.14 8.86 -6.93
CA CYS A 55 -4.57 8.64 -5.55
C CYS A 55 -4.07 7.28 -5.03
N HIS A 56 -4.37 6.18 -5.74
CA HIS A 56 -3.93 4.84 -5.35
C HIS A 56 -2.40 4.69 -5.31
N LEU A 57 -1.69 5.31 -6.26
CA LEU A 57 -0.23 5.33 -6.24
C LEU A 57 0.33 6.07 -5.01
N ALA A 58 -0.32 7.16 -4.58
CA ALA A 58 0.07 7.91 -3.39
C ALA A 58 -0.20 7.12 -2.10
N GLN A 59 -1.34 6.44 -2.04
CA GLN A 59 -1.73 5.61 -0.90
C GLN A 59 -0.75 4.47 -0.69
N THR A 60 -0.49 3.69 -1.75
CA THR A 60 0.37 2.51 -1.72
C THR A 60 1.80 2.85 -1.36
N VAL A 61 2.37 3.93 -1.93
CA VAL A 61 3.69 4.44 -1.52
C VAL A 61 3.71 4.88 -0.06
N SER A 62 2.70 5.63 0.39
CA SER A 62 2.61 6.09 1.79
C SER A 62 2.52 4.92 2.77
N ALA A 63 1.66 3.93 2.49
CA ALA A 63 1.52 2.74 3.31
C ALA A 63 2.80 1.90 3.34
N SER A 64 3.47 1.70 2.20
CA SER A 64 4.76 1.00 2.16
C SER A 64 5.82 1.71 3.00
N LEU A 65 5.89 3.04 2.94
CA LEU A 65 6.83 3.82 3.75
C LEU A 65 6.51 3.72 5.25
N TRP A 66 5.24 3.81 5.64
CA TRP A 66 4.82 3.62 7.03
C TRP A 66 5.11 2.21 7.53
N GLY A 67 4.79 1.19 6.74
CA GLY A 67 5.10 -0.21 7.07
C GLY A 67 6.60 -0.44 7.27
N GLY A 68 7.44 0.10 6.38
CA GLY A 68 8.89 0.05 6.51
C GLY A 68 9.42 0.81 7.73
N LEU A 69 8.91 2.03 7.98
CA LEU A 69 9.28 2.83 9.15
C LEU A 69 8.95 2.11 10.46
N VAL A 70 7.73 1.58 10.58
CA VAL A 70 7.24 0.86 11.75
C VAL A 70 8.08 -0.41 11.99
N LEU A 71 8.46 -1.13 10.93
CA LEU A 71 9.38 -2.27 11.03
C LEU A 71 10.75 -1.85 11.59
N VAL A 72 11.38 -0.82 11.01
CA VAL A 72 12.71 -0.35 11.42
C VAL A 72 12.71 0.16 12.86
N VAL A 73 11.74 1.01 13.22
CA VAL A 73 11.65 1.63 14.55
C VAL A 73 11.48 0.58 15.64
N ILE A 74 10.57 -0.39 15.47
CA ILE A 74 10.33 -1.40 16.50
C ILE A 74 11.54 -2.34 16.66
N ASN A 75 12.19 -2.75 15.57
CA ASN A 75 13.41 -3.58 15.68
C ASN A 75 14.56 -2.80 16.34
N ALA A 76 14.72 -1.51 16.04
CA ALA A 76 15.72 -0.67 16.69
C ALA A 76 15.46 -0.54 18.21
N LEU A 77 14.19 -0.36 18.62
CA LEU A 77 13.82 -0.31 20.03
C LEU A 77 14.12 -1.63 20.76
N ILE A 78 13.86 -2.78 20.15
CA ILE A 78 14.17 -4.09 20.75
C ILE A 78 15.68 -4.21 20.99
N ILE A 79 16.50 -3.86 20.00
CA ILE A 79 17.97 -3.91 20.13
C ILE A 79 18.44 -2.98 21.26
N LEU A 80 17.89 -1.78 21.37
CA LEU A 80 18.26 -0.80 22.41
C LEU A 80 17.81 -1.20 23.83
N LEU A 81 16.71 -1.96 23.95
CA LEU A 81 16.09 -2.30 25.24
C LEU A 81 16.50 -3.69 25.78
N GLY A 82 17.36 -4.43 25.08
CA GLY A 82 17.89 -5.72 25.58
C GLY A 82 17.96 -6.87 24.58
N GLY A 83 17.72 -6.63 23.29
CA GLY A 83 17.95 -7.63 22.24
C GLY A 83 16.91 -8.76 22.19
N TYR A 84 17.26 -9.84 21.47
CA TYR A 84 16.37 -10.97 21.14
C TYR A 84 16.64 -12.23 21.98
N ASP A 85 17.35 -12.09 23.10
CA ASP A 85 17.83 -13.24 23.88
C ASP A 85 16.72 -13.91 24.70
N SER A 86 15.62 -13.20 24.98
CA SER A 86 14.52 -13.73 25.79
C SER A 86 13.37 -14.30 24.95
N PRO A 87 12.76 -15.44 25.35
CA PRO A 87 11.57 -15.97 24.68
C PRO A 87 10.37 -15.00 24.69
N GLY A 88 10.27 -14.14 25.71
CA GLY A 88 9.22 -13.13 25.80
C GLY A 88 9.29 -12.08 24.69
N VAL A 89 10.50 -11.67 24.30
CA VAL A 89 10.71 -10.76 23.16
C VAL A 89 10.26 -11.43 21.86
N TRP A 90 10.57 -12.71 21.65
CA TRP A 90 10.10 -13.45 20.47
C TRP A 90 8.58 -13.53 20.40
N LEU A 91 7.91 -13.83 21.52
CA LEU A 91 6.44 -13.83 21.59
C LEU A 91 5.87 -12.47 21.21
N PHE A 92 6.42 -11.39 21.78
CA PHE A 92 6.03 -10.02 21.45
C PHE A 92 6.23 -9.73 19.95
N VAL A 93 7.39 -10.04 19.40
CA VAL A 93 7.75 -9.79 17.99
C VAL A 93 6.79 -10.49 17.04
N ILE A 94 6.49 -11.77 17.30
CA ILE A 94 5.57 -12.55 16.45
C ILE A 94 4.16 -11.96 16.51
N LEU A 95 3.63 -11.68 17.70
CA LEU A 95 2.29 -11.12 17.87
C LEU A 95 2.16 -9.73 17.23
N TYR A 96 3.11 -8.84 17.51
CA TYR A 96 3.15 -7.51 16.93
C TYR A 96 3.24 -7.58 15.40
N PHE A 97 4.20 -8.34 14.86
CA PHE A 97 4.40 -8.43 13.42
C PHE A 97 3.15 -8.96 12.74
N THR A 98 2.59 -10.07 13.23
CA THR A 98 1.38 -10.68 12.63
C THR A 98 0.18 -9.73 12.64
N VAL A 99 -0.14 -9.11 13.78
CA VAL A 99 -1.30 -8.19 13.87
C VAL A 99 -1.12 -6.98 12.97
N VAL A 100 0.04 -6.32 13.03
CA VAL A 100 0.31 -5.13 12.22
C VAL A 100 0.36 -5.50 10.74
N HIS A 101 1.10 -6.53 10.38
CA HIS A 101 1.25 -6.98 9.00
C HIS A 101 -0.10 -7.38 8.37
N SER A 102 -0.90 -8.18 9.07
CA SER A 102 -2.25 -8.54 8.60
C SER A 102 -3.15 -7.31 8.45
N SER A 103 -3.02 -6.31 9.32
CA SER A 103 -3.77 -5.04 9.17
C SER A 103 -3.38 -4.31 7.89
N PHE A 104 -2.07 -4.20 7.57
CA PHE A 104 -1.61 -3.59 6.32
C PHE A 104 -2.05 -4.38 5.08
N ILE A 105 -2.11 -5.72 5.15
CA ILE A 105 -2.67 -6.55 4.09
C ILE A 105 -4.16 -6.25 3.89
N LEU A 106 -4.95 -6.21 4.96
CA LEU A 106 -6.39 -5.89 4.88
C LEU A 106 -6.65 -4.51 4.27
N LEU A 107 -5.84 -3.51 4.62
CA LEU A 107 -5.93 -2.20 3.98
C LEU A 107 -5.64 -2.28 2.49
N GLY A 108 -4.60 -3.02 2.09
CA GLY A 108 -4.26 -3.25 0.68
C GLY A 108 -5.33 -3.98 -0.12
N THR A 109 -5.97 -5.00 0.46
CA THR A 109 -7.04 -5.74 -0.23
C THR A 109 -8.28 -4.88 -0.40
N LEU A 110 -8.60 -4.03 0.58
CA LEU A 110 -9.67 -3.02 0.45
C LEU A 110 -9.32 -1.97 -0.62
N GLY A 111 -8.07 -1.52 -0.68
CA GLY A 111 -7.58 -0.59 -1.70
C GLY A 111 -7.66 -1.18 -3.11
N LEU A 112 -7.20 -2.43 -3.27
CA LEU A 112 -7.33 -3.18 -4.52
C LEU A 112 -8.78 -3.35 -4.94
N ALA A 113 -9.67 -3.73 -4.03
CA ALA A 113 -11.10 -3.88 -4.32
C ALA A 113 -11.73 -2.54 -4.76
N ARG A 114 -11.32 -1.42 -4.15
CA ARG A 114 -11.75 -0.08 -4.56
C ARG A 114 -11.21 0.32 -5.94
N ALA A 115 -9.94 0.02 -6.21
CA ALA A 115 -9.32 0.24 -7.51
C ALA A 115 -10.02 -0.56 -8.62
N MET A 116 -10.33 -1.84 -8.37
CA MET A 116 -11.09 -2.68 -9.30
C MET A 116 -12.52 -2.18 -9.55
N ALA A 117 -13.11 -1.46 -8.58
CA ALA A 117 -14.41 -0.80 -8.73
C ALA A 117 -14.30 0.63 -9.31
N GLY A 118 -13.11 1.08 -9.72
CA GLY A 118 -12.90 2.43 -10.24
C GLY A 118 -13.10 3.55 -9.22
N LYS A 119 -13.08 3.24 -7.92
CA LYS A 119 -13.37 4.18 -6.82
C LYS A 119 -12.10 4.59 -6.10
N PRO A 120 -11.95 5.88 -5.74
CA PRO A 120 -10.83 6.30 -4.93
C PRO A 120 -10.91 5.69 -3.51
N TYR A 121 -9.75 5.54 -2.89
CA TYR A 121 -9.61 5.07 -1.52
C TYR A 121 -8.47 5.81 -0.82
N ARG A 122 -8.66 6.10 0.47
CA ARG A 122 -7.62 6.62 1.34
C ARG A 122 -7.43 5.65 2.49
N TYR A 123 -6.20 5.18 2.69
CA TYR A 123 -5.92 4.30 3.82
C TYR A 123 -6.14 5.05 5.14
N PRO A 124 -6.78 4.41 6.13
CA PRO A 124 -6.88 4.99 7.46
C PRO A 124 -5.48 5.13 8.07
N LEU A 125 -5.23 6.28 8.72
CA LEU A 125 -4.01 6.65 9.45
C LEU A 125 -2.74 6.84 8.60
N VAL A 126 -2.45 5.95 7.64
CA VAL A 126 -1.21 5.97 6.83
C VAL A 126 -1.41 6.61 5.46
N GLY A 127 -2.65 6.92 5.08
CA GLY A 127 -3.01 7.44 3.77
C GLY A 127 -2.79 8.93 3.60
N ARG A 128 -2.30 9.33 2.42
CA ARG A 128 -2.18 10.74 2.01
C ARG A 128 -3.52 11.31 1.54
N SER A 129 -3.66 12.63 1.55
CA SER A 129 -4.86 13.28 1.00
C SER A 129 -4.92 13.13 -0.52
N CYS A 130 -6.11 12.86 -1.03
CA CYS A 130 -6.46 12.86 -2.44
C CYS A 130 -7.47 14.00 -2.70
N PRO A 131 -6.97 15.26 -2.85
CA PRO A 131 -7.82 16.45 -2.88
C PRO A 131 -8.82 16.45 -4.04
N GLU A 132 -8.51 15.78 -5.15
CA GLU A 132 -9.41 15.63 -6.31
C GLU A 132 -10.71 14.88 -5.99
N PHE A 133 -10.74 14.11 -4.90
CA PHE A 133 -11.90 13.33 -4.46
C PHE A 133 -12.42 13.76 -3.09
N GLY A 134 -11.88 14.86 -2.51
CA GLY A 134 -12.24 15.30 -1.16
C GLY A 134 -11.84 14.33 -0.04
N LEU A 135 -10.82 13.50 -0.29
CA LEU A 135 -10.32 12.48 0.65
C LEU A 135 -9.00 12.87 1.30
#